data_AF-A0A3M1BEE9-F1
#
_entry.id   AF-A0A3M1BEE9-F1
#
_cell.length_a   1.000
_cell.length_b   1.000
_cell.length_c   1.000
_cell.angle_alpha   90.00
_cell.angle_beta   90.00
_cell.angle_gamma   90.00
#
_symmetry.space_group_name_H-M   'P 1'
#
loop_
_entity.id
_entity.type
_entity.pdbx_description
1 polymer ?
#
loop_
_entity_poly.entity_id
_entity_poly.type
_entity_poly.pdbx_seq_one_letter_code
_entity_poly.pdbx_strand_id
1 'polypeptide(L)'
;RRKARALALTAVVALLVSANALWYLPARLGPMKGLFGVSRSRLDPFLTEAAQQITPALVFVHPEHWREYDVLLELSNPYLDAPFVFAYSRGSAVDYAIMAKMSAGRGVYHYYPDEPWRLYTAPR
;
A
#
# COMPACT_ATOMS: atom_id res chain seq x y z
N ARG A 1 38.81 35.63 -13.93
CA ARG A 1 38.68 35.11 -12.54
C ARG A 1 37.24 34.70 -12.17
N ARG A 2 36.21 35.54 -12.36
CA ARG A 2 34.80 35.21 -12.04
C ARG A 2 34.25 33.99 -12.81
N LYS A 3 34.48 33.90 -14.13
CA LYS A 3 34.04 32.76 -14.96
C LYS A 3 34.69 31.42 -14.57
N ALA A 4 35.99 31.43 -14.26
CA ALA A 4 36.70 30.23 -13.79
C ALA A 4 36.19 29.72 -12.43
N ARG A 5 35.87 30.64 -11.51
CA ARG A 5 35.24 30.29 -10.23
C ARG A 5 33.84 29.68 -10.42
N ALA A 6 33.04 30.25 -11.33
CA ALA A 6 31.73 29.71 -11.66
C ALA A 6 31.83 28.29 -12.24
N LEU A 7 32.73 28.08 -13.21
CA LEU A 7 32.97 26.74 -13.80
C LEU A 7 33.44 25.72 -12.76
N ALA A 8 34.39 26.10 -11.88
CA ALA A 8 34.85 25.23 -10.81
C ALA A 8 33.72 24.86 -9.84
N LEU A 9 32.88 25.83 -9.47
CA LEU A 9 31.73 25.60 -8.60
C LEU A 9 30.72 24.65 -9.28
N THR A 10 30.40 24.87 -10.56
CA THR A 10 29.53 23.98 -11.32
C THR A 10 30.10 22.57 -11.41
N ALA A 11 31.40 22.42 -11.63
CA ALA A 11 32.05 21.11 -11.68
C ALA A 11 31.97 20.38 -10.32
N VAL A 12 32.19 21.09 -9.22
CA VAL A 12 32.06 20.52 -7.87
C VAL A 12 30.63 20.09 -7.59
N VAL A 13 29.64 20.93 -7.91
CA VAL A 13 28.23 20.58 -7.72
C VAL A 13 27.85 19.37 -8.57
N ALA A 14 28.26 19.34 -9.85
CA ALA A 14 27.99 18.22 -10.75
C ALA A 14 28.63 16.92 -10.23
N LEU A 15 29.85 16.99 -9.71
CA LEU A 15 30.52 15.85 -9.08
C LEU A 15 29.75 15.36 -7.85
N LEU A 16 29.34 16.25 -6.95
CA LEU A 16 28.59 15.90 -5.75
C LEU A 16 27.22 15.29 -6.06
N VAL A 17 26.51 15.83 -7.05
CA VAL A 17 25.22 15.28 -7.53
C VAL A 17 25.43 13.90 -8.14
N SER A 18 26.44 13.74 -9.00
CA SER A 18 26.76 12.45 -9.61
C SER A 18 27.14 11.41 -8.56
N ALA A 19 27.92 11.82 -7.56
CA ALA A 19 28.32 10.93 -6.47
C ALA A 19 27.11 10.47 -5.62
N ASN A 20 26.16 11.37 -5.38
CA ASN A 20 24.91 11.02 -4.71
C ASN A 20 24.08 10.05 -5.54
N ALA A 21 23.91 10.33 -6.84
CA ALA A 21 23.08 9.52 -7.73
C ALA A 21 23.65 8.12 -7.98
N LEU A 22 24.97 7.99 -8.14
CA LEU A 22 25.61 6.74 -8.54
C LEU A 22 26.02 5.84 -7.36
N TRP A 23 26.33 6.41 -6.20
CA TRP A 23 26.84 5.61 -5.06
C TRP A 23 25.96 5.71 -3.83
N TYR A 24 25.63 6.92 -3.38
CA TYR A 24 24.90 7.08 -2.11
C TYR A 24 23.44 6.59 -2.21
N LEU A 25 22.70 7.04 -3.22
CA LEU A 25 21.29 6.69 -3.37
C LEU A 25 21.07 5.19 -3.62
N PRO A 26 21.81 4.50 -4.49
CA PRO A 26 21.64 3.05 -4.66
C PRO A 26 21.91 2.27 -3.38
N ALA A 27 22.97 2.61 -2.64
CA ALA A 27 23.30 1.96 -1.37
C ALA A 27 22.24 2.23 -0.29
N ARG A 28 21.66 3.44 -0.28
CA ARG A 28 20.64 3.83 0.70
C ARG A 28 19.25 3.27 0.38
N LEU A 29 18.84 3.31 -0.88
CA LEU A 29 17.50 2.94 -1.34
C LEU A 29 17.38 1.46 -1.68
N GLY A 30 18.48 0.77 -2.00
CA GLY A 30 18.48 -0.66 -2.30
C GLY A 30 17.80 -1.49 -1.21
N PRO A 31 18.21 -1.36 0.06
CA PRO A 31 17.58 -2.05 1.19
C PRO A 31 16.14 -1.61 1.50
N MET A 32 15.70 -0.46 0.96
CA MET A 32 14.32 0.02 1.15
C MET A 32 13.32 -0.69 0.23
N LYS A 33 13.79 -1.38 -0.83
CA LYS A 33 12.92 -2.19 -1.70
C LYS A 33 12.44 -3.43 -0.95
N GLY A 34 11.13 -3.62 -0.88
CA GLY A 34 10.56 -4.75 -0.15
C GLY A 34 10.79 -4.68 1.36
N LEU A 35 11.14 -3.49 1.88
CA LEU A 35 11.33 -3.30 3.31
C LEU A 35 10.07 -3.73 4.04
N PHE A 36 10.24 -4.57 5.07
CA PHE A 36 9.12 -5.15 5.80
C PHE A 36 8.17 -5.99 4.91
N GLY A 37 8.66 -6.59 3.82
CA GLY A 37 7.86 -7.44 2.94
C GLY A 37 6.70 -6.72 2.25
N VAL A 38 6.69 -5.38 2.28
CA VAL A 38 5.73 -4.53 1.56
C VAL A 38 6.08 -4.56 0.09
N SER A 39 5.16 -5.05 -0.72
CA SER A 39 5.33 -5.20 -2.17
C SER A 39 4.00 -4.96 -2.86
N ARG A 40 4.05 -4.34 -4.04
CA ARG A 40 2.89 -4.14 -4.91
C ARG A 40 2.19 -5.46 -5.25
N SER A 41 2.92 -6.57 -5.28
CA SER A 41 2.35 -7.89 -5.54
C SER A 41 1.30 -8.34 -4.50
N ARG A 42 1.28 -7.73 -3.30
CA ARG A 42 0.21 -7.96 -2.32
C ARG A 42 -1.13 -7.35 -2.72
N LEU A 43 -1.13 -6.43 -3.67
CA LEU A 43 -2.34 -5.80 -4.22
C LEU A 43 -2.97 -6.63 -5.33
N ASP A 44 -2.20 -7.50 -5.98
CA ASP A 44 -2.61 -8.26 -7.17
C ASP A 44 -3.96 -8.97 -7.02
N PRO A 45 -4.31 -9.60 -5.88
CA PRO A 45 -5.61 -10.24 -5.74
C PRO A 45 -6.80 -9.30 -5.94
N PHE A 46 -6.66 -8.04 -5.55
CA PHE A 46 -7.69 -7.02 -5.68
C PHE A 46 -7.66 -6.32 -7.05
N LEU A 47 -6.62 -6.52 -7.85
CA LEU A 47 -6.47 -5.92 -9.18
C LEU A 47 -7.03 -6.80 -10.32
N THR A 48 -7.40 -8.04 -10.02
CA THR A 48 -8.01 -8.95 -11.00
C THR A 48 -9.39 -8.47 -11.45
N GLU A 49 -9.80 -8.80 -12.69
CA GLU A 49 -11.14 -8.46 -13.18
C GLU A 49 -12.25 -9.03 -12.28
N ALA A 50 -12.09 -10.26 -11.80
CA ALA A 50 -13.05 -10.90 -10.90
C ALA A 50 -13.20 -10.14 -9.56
N ALA A 51 -12.10 -9.64 -9.00
CA ALA A 51 -12.17 -8.80 -7.80
C ALA A 51 -12.80 -7.43 -8.10
N GLN A 52 -12.52 -6.82 -9.24
CA GLN A 52 -13.12 -5.53 -9.60
C GLN A 52 -14.65 -5.63 -9.77
N GLN A 53 -15.17 -6.78 -10.21
CA GLN A 53 -16.62 -7.01 -10.38
C GLN A 53 -17.42 -7.01 -9.07
N ILE A 54 -16.78 -7.25 -7.91
CA ILE A 54 -17.47 -7.22 -6.61
C ILE A 54 -17.45 -5.84 -5.94
N THR A 55 -16.84 -4.85 -6.58
CA THR A 55 -16.82 -3.46 -6.09
C THR A 55 -18.18 -2.78 -6.32
N PRO A 56 -18.57 -1.81 -5.48
CA PRO A 56 -17.86 -1.31 -4.30
C PRO A 56 -17.95 -2.30 -3.12
N ALA A 57 -16.83 -2.50 -2.43
CA ALA A 57 -16.72 -3.48 -1.35
C ALA A 57 -16.11 -2.90 -0.07
N LEU A 58 -16.61 -3.37 1.08
CA LEU A 58 -15.99 -3.24 2.39
C LEU A 58 -15.32 -4.58 2.72
N VAL A 59 -14.00 -4.56 2.92
CA VAL A 59 -13.20 -5.76 3.14
C VAL A 59 -12.60 -5.71 4.54
N PHE A 60 -13.00 -6.65 5.40
CA PHE A 60 -12.37 -6.88 6.69
C PHE A 60 -11.13 -7.73 6.52
N VAL A 61 -9.98 -7.13 6.79
CA VAL A 61 -8.68 -7.79 6.72
C VAL A 61 -8.39 -8.42 8.07
N HIS A 62 -8.02 -9.69 8.07
CA HIS A 62 -7.66 -10.48 9.25
C HIS A 62 -6.17 -10.82 9.22
N PRO A 63 -5.29 -9.85 9.51
CA PRO A 63 -3.86 -10.05 9.37
C PRO A 63 -3.25 -10.61 10.66
N GLU A 64 -2.10 -11.28 10.52
CA GLU A 64 -1.24 -11.58 11.67
C GLU A 64 -0.41 -10.35 12.05
N HIS A 65 -0.01 -9.56 11.05
CA HIS A 65 0.81 -8.36 11.22
C HIS A 65 0.13 -7.14 10.62
N TRP A 66 0.18 -6.00 11.32
CA TRP A 66 -0.45 -4.76 10.85
C TRP A 66 -0.05 -4.31 9.44
N ARG A 67 1.15 -4.69 8.99
CA ARG A 67 1.69 -4.42 7.64
C ARG A 67 1.00 -5.20 6.50
N GLU A 68 0.23 -6.23 6.82
CA GLU A 68 -0.52 -6.94 5.80
C GLU A 68 -1.82 -6.21 5.45
N TYR A 69 -2.29 -5.38 6.38
CA TYR A 69 -3.37 -4.43 6.16
C TYR A 69 -2.87 -3.10 5.57
N ASP A 70 -1.72 -2.58 6.02
CA ASP A 70 -1.25 -1.24 5.61
C ASP A 70 -1.08 -1.09 4.10
N VAL A 71 -0.55 -2.11 3.43
CA VAL A 71 -0.29 -2.10 2.00
C VAL A 71 -1.57 -1.97 1.20
N LEU A 72 -2.67 -2.57 1.69
CA LEU A 72 -3.96 -2.53 1.02
C LEU A 72 -4.58 -1.14 1.03
N LEU A 73 -4.14 -0.25 1.94
CA LEU A 73 -4.59 1.14 1.96
C LEU A 73 -4.16 1.92 0.71
N GLU A 74 -3.18 1.43 -0.06
CA GLU A 74 -2.86 1.98 -1.38
C GLU A 74 -4.03 1.93 -2.37
N LEU A 75 -4.96 0.99 -2.18
CA LEU A 75 -6.17 0.84 -2.99
C LEU A 75 -7.38 1.59 -2.42
N SER A 76 -7.21 2.25 -1.27
CA SER A 76 -8.25 3.05 -0.60
C SER A 76 -7.91 4.54 -0.67
N ASN A 77 -8.81 5.38 -0.16
CA ASN A 77 -8.62 6.82 -0.08
C ASN A 77 -9.26 7.39 1.22
N PRO A 78 -8.93 8.61 1.64
CA PRO A 78 -9.43 9.17 2.90
C PRO A 78 -10.93 9.53 2.88
N TYR A 79 -11.56 9.56 1.70
CA TYR A 79 -12.99 9.82 1.54
C TYR A 79 -13.83 8.54 1.65
N LEU A 80 -13.19 7.36 1.65
CA LEU A 80 -13.82 6.05 1.78
C LEU A 80 -14.86 5.79 0.67
N ASP A 81 -14.62 6.35 -0.52
CA ASP A 81 -15.43 6.17 -1.73
C ASP A 81 -14.69 5.35 -2.81
N ALA A 82 -13.47 4.89 -2.52
CA ALA A 82 -12.73 3.97 -3.38
C ALA A 82 -13.50 2.65 -3.66
N PRO A 83 -13.19 1.95 -4.77
CA PRO A 83 -13.81 0.66 -5.10
C PRO A 83 -13.68 -0.37 -3.97
N PHE A 84 -12.53 -0.39 -3.29
CA PHE A 84 -12.32 -1.16 -2.07
C PHE A 84 -12.09 -0.23 -0.88
N VAL A 85 -12.77 -0.52 0.22
CA VAL A 85 -12.49 0.07 1.52
C VAL A 85 -12.09 -1.05 2.46
N PHE A 86 -10.92 -0.92 3.07
CA PHE A 86 -10.37 -1.94 3.97
C PHE A 86 -10.59 -1.54 5.43
N ALA A 87 -10.97 -2.50 6.25
CA ALA A 87 -11.05 -2.38 7.69
C ALA A 87 -10.15 -3.43 8.34
N TYR A 88 -9.32 -3.02 9.30
CA TYR A 88 -8.57 -3.96 10.12
C TYR A 88 -9.52 -4.65 11.10
N SER A 89 -9.68 -5.98 10.97
CA SER A 89 -10.52 -6.75 11.88
C SER A 89 -9.93 -6.75 13.29
N ARG A 90 -10.75 -6.41 14.29
CA ARG A 90 -10.35 -6.40 15.71
C ARG A 90 -11.27 -7.28 16.57
N GLY A 91 -11.95 -8.23 15.93
CA GLY A 91 -12.96 -9.07 16.55
C GLY A 91 -14.38 -8.57 16.28
N SER A 92 -15.32 -9.49 16.47
CA SER A 92 -16.69 -9.39 15.96
C SER A 92 -17.41 -8.10 16.37
N ALA A 93 -17.34 -7.68 17.63
CA ALA A 93 -18.05 -6.50 18.11
C ALA A 93 -17.67 -5.20 17.38
N VAL A 94 -16.36 -5.00 17.12
CA VAL A 94 -15.87 -3.82 16.40
C VAL A 94 -16.22 -3.91 14.93
N ASP A 95 -16.07 -5.09 14.34
CA ASP A 95 -16.34 -5.32 12.92
C ASP A 95 -17.82 -5.10 12.59
N TYR A 96 -18.74 -5.58 13.44
CA TYR A 96 -20.17 -5.32 13.32
C TYR A 96 -20.49 -3.82 13.39
N ALA A 97 -19.85 -3.07 14.28
CA ALA A 97 -20.06 -1.63 14.40
C ALA A 97 -19.58 -0.87 13.16
N ILE A 98 -18.49 -1.31 12.53
CA ILE A 98 -17.99 -0.77 11.26
C ILE A 98 -18.96 -1.13 10.13
N MET A 99 -19.34 -2.40 10.03
CA MET A 99 -20.26 -2.89 9.00
C MET A 99 -21.57 -2.10 9.01
N ALA A 100 -22.18 -1.92 10.19
CA ALA A 100 -23.43 -1.16 10.35
C ALA A 100 -23.35 0.28 9.84
N LYS A 101 -22.16 0.89 9.79
CA LYS A 101 -21.97 2.28 9.33
C LYS A 101 -21.50 2.39 7.89
N MET A 102 -20.81 1.37 7.38
CA MET A 102 -20.02 1.46 6.14
C MET A 102 -20.47 0.49 5.04
N SER A 103 -21.38 -0.45 5.32
CA SER A 103 -21.83 -1.43 4.31
C SER A 103 -22.91 -0.90 3.36
N ALA A 104 -23.40 0.33 3.55
CA ALA A 104 -24.46 0.89 2.71
C ALA A 104 -24.01 0.96 1.24
N GLY A 105 -24.67 0.17 0.38
CA GLY A 105 -24.33 0.07 -1.04
C GLY A 105 -23.03 -0.69 -1.34
N ARG A 106 -22.43 -1.37 -0.35
CA ARG A 106 -21.18 -2.14 -0.52
C ARG A 106 -21.37 -3.61 -0.18
N GLY A 107 -20.75 -4.50 -0.96
CA GLY A 107 -20.58 -5.90 -0.55
C GLY A 107 -19.62 -6.01 0.64
N VAL A 108 -19.90 -6.90 1.60
CA VAL A 108 -19.02 -7.13 2.75
C VAL A 108 -18.26 -8.43 2.55
N TYR A 109 -16.94 -8.36 2.67
CA TYR A 109 -16.05 -9.50 2.48
C TYR A 109 -14.99 -9.56 3.58
N HIS A 110 -14.42 -10.74 3.77
CA HIS A 110 -13.31 -11.00 4.67
C HIS A 110 -12.11 -11.50 3.88
N TYR A 111 -10.96 -10.94 4.19
CA TYR A 111 -9.68 -11.22 3.53
C TYR A 111 -8.65 -11.71 4.55
N TYR A 112 -7.95 -12.77 4.19
CA TYR A 112 -6.93 -13.42 5.00
C TYR A 112 -5.62 -13.43 4.22
N PRO A 113 -4.55 -12.72 4.68
CA PRO A 113 -3.31 -12.60 3.93
C PRO A 113 -2.58 -13.92 3.62
N ASP A 114 -2.87 -14.98 4.37
CA ASP A 114 -2.39 -16.35 4.15
C ASP A 114 -3.16 -17.09 3.04
N GLU A 115 -4.35 -16.61 2.66
CA GLU A 115 -5.13 -17.07 1.50
C GLU A 115 -5.42 -15.90 0.53
N PRO A 116 -4.38 -15.28 -0.06
CA PRO A 116 -4.48 -13.96 -0.68
C PRO A 116 -5.42 -13.91 -1.89
N TRP A 117 -5.72 -15.05 -2.53
CA TRP A 117 -6.58 -15.10 -3.72
C TRP A 117 -8.05 -15.44 -3.40
N ARG A 118 -8.43 -15.40 -2.11
CA ARG A 118 -9.78 -15.73 -1.66
C ARG A 118 -10.39 -14.62 -0.83
N LEU A 119 -11.66 -14.33 -1.13
CA LEU A 119 -12.51 -13.45 -0.35
C LEU A 119 -13.69 -14.26 0.17
N TYR A 120 -14.00 -14.11 1.45
CA TYR A 120 -15.08 -14.82 2.13
C TYR A 120 -16.23 -13.87 2.40
N THR A 121 -17.46 -14.37 2.35
CA THR A 121 -18.66 -13.59 2.73
C THR A 121 -18.93 -13.62 4.25
N ALA A 122 -18.18 -14.43 5.00
CA ALA A 122 -18.22 -14.52 6.45
C ALA A 122 -16.79 -14.79 7.00
N PRO A 123 -16.50 -14.48 8.28
CA PRO A 123 -15.25 -14.86 8.90
C PRO A 123 -15.06 -16.38 8.92
N ARG A 124 -13.81 -16.83 8.77
CA ARG A 124 -13.40 -18.24 8.93
C ARG A 124 -13.22 -18.63 10.40
#